data_AF-W7SRF2-F1
#
_entry.id   AF-W7SRF2-F1
#
_cell.length_a   1.000
_cell.length_b   1.000
_cell.length_c   1.000
_cell.angle_alpha   90.00
_cell.angle_beta   90.00
_cell.angle_gamma   90.00
#
_symmetry.space_group_name_H-M   'P 1'
#
loop_
_entity.id
_entity.type
_entity.pdbx_description
1 polymer ?
#
loop_
_entity_poly.entity_id
_entity_poly.type
_entity_poly.pdbx_seq_one_letter_code
_entity_poly.pdbx_strand_id
1 'polypeptide(L)'
;MGRPLRLAVIGDADSDLPGEIPDLEIVTASAELLSMPRPPAVDAVYLCGVDQIRARRLKAEFLATAEVPCLTREEMTAVGLASRVLVLLARTGRSPATARVVIVESTAIPTMCPLLLAIGVGDIVSWEPTDALSYPLRRITHRSDAVIDPLGGGVPVVLPTTEEGQPPLIAADDPAHPLLALPGLVRALHDKSATRADFDTLRACAYALAACTGSAGWLPDLDNPALTPTVFATASRALAGDRPDR
;
A
#
# COMPACT_ATOMS: atom_id res chain seq x y z
N MET A 1 -20.65 6.78 -19.81
CA MET A 1 -19.43 6.99 -18.99
C MET A 1 -19.76 8.05 -17.98
N GLY A 2 -19.63 7.75 -16.67
CA GLY A 2 -19.84 8.74 -15.62
C GLY A 2 -18.71 9.78 -15.61
N ARG A 3 -18.90 10.89 -14.89
CA ARG A 3 -17.84 11.88 -14.66
C ARG A 3 -16.60 11.18 -14.04
N PRO A 4 -15.37 11.62 -14.36
CA PRO A 4 -14.20 11.16 -13.63
C PRO A 4 -14.35 11.48 -12.13
N LEU A 5 -13.86 10.58 -11.28
CA LEU A 5 -13.87 10.80 -9.84
C LEU A 5 -12.77 11.79 -9.47
N ARG A 6 -13.09 12.71 -8.56
CA ARG A 6 -12.20 13.80 -8.15
C ARG A 6 -11.44 13.40 -6.90
N LEU A 7 -10.14 13.23 -7.03
CA LEU A 7 -9.24 12.89 -5.93
C LEU A 7 -8.55 14.15 -5.44
N ALA A 8 -8.83 14.56 -4.21
CA ALA A 8 -8.06 15.60 -3.57
C ALA A 8 -6.68 15.05 -3.18
N VAL A 9 -5.60 15.69 -3.60
CA VAL A 9 -4.26 15.32 -3.18
C VAL A 9 -3.68 16.39 -2.27
N ILE A 10 -3.22 15.96 -1.10
CA ILE A 10 -2.65 16.82 -0.07
C ILE A 10 -1.24 16.32 0.23
N GLY A 11 -0.25 17.21 0.07
CA GLY A 11 1.13 16.97 0.45
C GLY A 11 1.81 18.19 1.05
N ASP A 12 2.96 17.99 1.68
CA ASP A 12 3.72 19.07 2.31
C ASP A 12 4.63 19.82 1.33
N ALA A 13 5.04 19.18 0.23
CA ALA A 13 5.78 19.82 -0.86
C ALA A 13 5.15 19.52 -2.23
N ASP A 14 5.29 20.45 -3.17
CA ASP A 14 4.84 20.26 -4.57
C ASP A 14 5.52 19.06 -5.25
N SER A 15 6.75 18.72 -4.83
CA SER A 15 7.48 17.54 -5.30
C SER A 15 6.90 16.20 -4.86
N ASP A 16 6.02 16.21 -3.85
CA ASP A 16 5.38 14.99 -3.34
C ASP A 16 4.12 14.60 -4.10
N LEU A 17 3.58 15.55 -4.88
CA LEU A 17 2.37 15.35 -5.65
C LEU A 17 2.61 14.30 -6.74
N PRO A 18 1.73 13.29 -6.85
CA PRO A 18 1.80 12.33 -7.94
C PRO A 18 1.57 13.05 -9.27
N GLY A 19 2.12 12.47 -10.34
CA GLY A 19 1.78 12.87 -11.71
C GLY A 19 0.32 12.51 -12.07
N GLU A 20 0.05 12.36 -13.36
CA GLU A 20 -1.27 11.90 -13.79
C GLU A 20 -1.61 10.53 -13.21
N ILE A 21 -2.80 10.41 -12.62
CA ILE A 21 -3.36 9.14 -12.17
C ILE A 21 -4.49 8.76 -13.14
N PRO A 22 -4.40 7.61 -13.82
CA PRO A 22 -5.45 7.18 -14.75
C PRO A 22 -6.83 7.17 -14.09
N ASP A 23 -7.85 7.56 -14.86
CA ASP A 23 -9.26 7.56 -14.47
C ASP A 23 -9.66 8.51 -13.30
N LEU A 24 -8.75 9.34 -12.80
CA LEU A 24 -9.00 10.30 -11.71
C LEU A 24 -8.70 11.74 -12.12
N GLU A 25 -9.57 12.67 -11.71
CA GLU A 25 -9.31 14.11 -11.79
C GLU A 25 -8.59 14.54 -10.50
N ILE A 26 -7.33 14.96 -10.62
CA ILE A 26 -6.53 15.42 -9.48
C ILE A 26 -6.89 16.86 -9.12
N VAL A 27 -7.27 17.06 -7.85
CA VAL A 27 -7.50 18.37 -7.27
C VAL A 27 -6.45 18.59 -6.19
N THR A 28 -5.44 19.41 -6.47
CA THR A 28 -4.48 19.81 -5.43
C THR A 28 -5.19 20.65 -4.39
N ALA A 29 -5.13 20.23 -3.13
CA ALA A 29 -5.81 20.90 -2.04
C ALA A 29 -4.95 20.92 -0.78
N SER A 30 -5.12 21.93 0.07
CA SER A 30 -4.64 21.88 1.45
C SER A 30 -5.72 21.28 2.35
N ALA A 31 -5.31 20.70 3.49
CA ALA A 31 -6.25 20.19 4.48
C ALA A 31 -7.25 21.27 4.94
N GLU A 32 -6.76 22.50 5.13
CA GLU A 32 -7.57 23.66 5.53
C GLU A 32 -8.68 23.98 4.52
N LEU A 33 -8.40 23.79 3.24
CA LEU A 33 -9.35 24.07 2.15
C LEU A 33 -10.48 23.04 2.09
N LEU A 34 -10.24 21.81 2.54
CA LEU A 34 -11.26 20.76 2.65
C LEU A 34 -12.09 20.87 3.94
N SER A 35 -11.58 21.53 4.98
CA SER A 35 -12.32 21.81 6.22
C SER A 35 -13.16 23.09 6.16
N MET A 36 -13.21 23.80 5.02
CA MET A 36 -14.02 25.02 4.85
C MET A 36 -15.52 24.70 4.72
N PRO A 37 -16.42 25.67 5.00
CA PRO A 37 -17.88 25.47 4.92
C PRO A 37 -18.41 25.07 3.53
N ARG A 38 -17.62 25.31 2.48
CA ARG A 38 -17.93 24.93 1.11
C ARG A 38 -16.67 24.38 0.44
N PRO A 39 -16.25 23.16 0.81
CA PRO A 39 -15.06 22.57 0.22
C PRO A 39 -15.34 22.22 -1.25
N PRO A 40 -14.31 22.08 -2.08
CA PRO A 40 -14.48 21.53 -3.42
C PRO A 40 -15.11 20.14 -3.31
N ALA A 41 -16.09 19.85 -4.16
CA ALA A 41 -16.72 18.53 -4.19
C ALA A 41 -15.70 17.50 -4.68
N VAL A 42 -15.17 16.71 -3.74
CA VAL A 42 -14.17 15.67 -3.97
C VAL A 42 -14.74 14.32 -3.54
N ASP A 43 -14.40 13.26 -4.25
CA ASP A 43 -14.94 11.92 -4.03
C ASP A 43 -14.03 11.10 -3.09
N ALA A 44 -12.75 11.49 -2.96
CA ALA A 44 -11.79 10.94 -2.00
C ALA A 44 -10.64 11.93 -1.73
N VAL A 45 -9.88 11.66 -0.67
CA VAL A 45 -8.64 12.36 -0.31
C VAL A 45 -7.48 11.37 -0.31
N TYR A 46 -6.36 11.75 -0.91
CA TYR A 46 -5.08 11.05 -0.83
C TYR A 46 -4.02 11.95 -0.18
N LEU A 47 -3.48 11.48 0.95
CA LEU A 47 -2.40 12.15 1.67
C LEU A 47 -1.05 11.59 1.19
N CYS A 48 -0.23 12.42 0.55
CA CYS A 48 1.08 12.03 0.04
C CYS A 48 2.17 13.00 0.51
N GLY A 49 3.28 12.49 1.03
CA GLY A 49 4.37 13.35 1.51
C GLY A 49 4.02 14.16 2.77
N VAL A 50 2.97 13.75 3.48
CA VAL A 50 2.65 14.28 4.82
C VAL A 50 3.34 13.39 5.85
N ASP A 51 3.91 13.97 6.91
CA ASP A 51 4.49 13.16 7.98
C ASP A 51 3.44 12.21 8.60
N GLN A 52 3.90 11.04 9.04
CA GLN A 52 3.03 9.95 9.48
C GLN A 52 2.07 10.33 10.63
N ILE A 53 2.52 11.17 11.57
CA ILE A 53 1.70 11.59 12.71
C ILE A 53 0.58 12.51 12.22
N ARG A 54 0.92 13.47 11.37
CA ARG A 54 -0.04 14.38 10.77
C ARG A 54 -0.99 13.67 9.82
N ALA A 55 -0.51 12.73 8.99
CA ALA A 55 -1.35 11.93 8.10
C ALA A 55 -2.42 11.16 8.87
N ARG A 56 -2.06 10.53 10.01
CA ARG A 56 -3.03 9.87 10.90
C ARG A 56 -4.07 10.83 11.47
N ARG A 57 -3.62 12.01 11.93
CA ARG A 57 -4.51 13.03 12.49
C ARG A 57 -5.50 13.52 11.45
N LEU A 58 -5.02 13.88 10.26
CA LEU A 58 -5.86 14.34 9.14
C LEU A 58 -6.85 13.25 8.72
N LYS A 59 -6.39 12.00 8.60
CA LYS A 59 -7.27 10.87 8.29
C LYS A 59 -8.38 10.70 9.33
N ALA A 60 -8.05 10.80 10.61
CA ALA A 60 -9.05 10.73 11.68
C ALA A 60 -10.05 11.90 11.62
N GLU A 61 -9.59 13.10 11.28
CA GLU A 61 -10.43 14.29 11.11
C GLU A 61 -11.40 14.16 9.92
N PHE A 62 -10.92 13.69 8.76
CA PHE A 62 -11.76 13.42 7.59
C PHE A 62 -12.82 12.36 7.87
N LEU A 63 -12.44 11.29 8.57
CA LEU A 63 -13.38 10.24 8.99
C LEU A 63 -14.46 10.78 9.96
N ALA A 64 -14.12 11.74 10.81
CA ALA A 64 -15.05 12.29 11.79
C ALA A 64 -15.97 13.39 11.23
N THR A 65 -15.51 14.14 10.21
CA THR A 65 -16.11 15.43 9.85
C THR A 65 -16.60 15.51 8.41
N ALA A 66 -15.93 14.84 7.47
CA ALA A 66 -16.16 15.04 6.04
C ALA A 66 -16.94 13.91 5.37
N GLU A 67 -17.03 12.72 5.98
CA GLU A 67 -17.54 11.49 5.34
C GLU A 67 -16.86 11.14 4.00
N VAL A 68 -15.75 11.81 3.68
CA VAL A 68 -14.96 11.58 2.47
C VAL A 68 -13.87 10.55 2.79
N PRO A 69 -13.75 9.47 2.01
CA PRO A 69 -12.70 8.48 2.23
C PRO A 69 -11.31 9.10 2.10
N CYS A 70 -10.46 8.83 3.09
CA CYS A 70 -9.09 9.31 3.15
C CYS A 70 -8.10 8.15 3.10
N LEU A 71 -7.25 8.13 2.08
CA LEU A 71 -6.18 7.17 1.84
C LEU A 71 -4.82 7.83 2.04
N THR A 72 -3.83 7.07 2.49
CA THR A 72 -2.46 7.56 2.74
C THR A 72 -1.47 6.89 1.80
N ARG A 73 -0.37 7.59 1.47
CA ARG A 73 0.75 7.01 0.72
C ARG A 73 1.29 5.77 1.42
N GLU A 74 1.37 5.76 2.75
CA GLU A 74 1.85 4.63 3.53
C GLU A 74 0.96 3.39 3.38
N GLU A 75 -0.37 3.56 3.39
CA GLU A 75 -1.29 2.44 3.15
C GLU A 75 -1.15 1.89 1.74
N MET A 76 -1.03 2.75 0.74
CA MET A 76 -0.89 2.29 -0.64
C MET A 76 0.49 1.69 -0.92
N THR A 77 1.52 2.20 -0.26
CA THR A 77 2.86 1.59 -0.26
C THR A 77 2.81 0.21 0.37
N ALA A 78 2.12 0.05 1.51
CA ALA A 78 1.93 -1.26 2.12
C ALA A 78 1.22 -2.25 1.18
N VAL A 79 0.20 -1.80 0.44
CA VAL A 79 -0.50 -2.60 -0.57
C VAL A 79 0.46 -3.07 -1.67
N GLY A 80 1.29 -2.18 -2.22
CA GLY A 80 2.29 -2.53 -3.23
C GLY A 80 3.38 -3.48 -2.73
N LEU A 81 3.88 -3.27 -1.51
CA LEU A 81 4.86 -4.16 -0.88
C LEU A 81 4.24 -5.54 -0.61
N ALA A 82 3.02 -5.59 -0.09
CA ALA A 82 2.28 -6.83 0.15
C ALA A 82 2.02 -7.61 -1.15
N SER A 83 1.67 -6.93 -2.26
CA SER A 83 1.51 -7.61 -3.55
C SER A 83 2.82 -8.17 -4.07
N ARG A 84 3.96 -7.49 -3.88
CA ARG A 84 5.30 -8.03 -4.23
C ARG A 84 5.63 -9.27 -3.41
N VAL A 85 5.27 -9.30 -2.13
CA VAL A 85 5.40 -10.51 -1.29
C VAL A 85 4.56 -11.65 -1.88
N LEU A 86 3.31 -11.41 -2.23
CA LEU A 86 2.44 -12.42 -2.85
C LEU A 86 3.02 -12.96 -4.16
N VAL A 87 3.51 -12.09 -5.03
CA VAL A 87 4.19 -12.48 -6.29
C VAL A 87 5.43 -13.32 -6.02
N LEU A 88 6.26 -12.91 -5.06
CA LEU A 88 7.46 -13.65 -4.67
C LEU A 88 7.13 -15.05 -4.15
N LEU A 89 6.18 -15.16 -3.24
CA LEU A 89 5.77 -16.43 -2.64
C LEU A 89 5.17 -17.37 -3.70
N ALA A 90 4.33 -16.84 -4.59
CA ALA A 90 3.77 -17.61 -5.71
C ALA A 90 4.88 -18.14 -6.64
N ARG A 91 5.88 -17.30 -6.98
CA ARG A 91 7.02 -17.70 -7.83
C ARG A 91 7.92 -18.75 -7.19
N THR A 92 8.02 -18.73 -5.88
CA THR A 92 8.84 -19.68 -5.12
C THR A 92 8.06 -20.91 -4.64
N GLY A 93 6.77 -21.01 -5.01
CA GLY A 93 5.90 -22.12 -4.58
C GLY A 93 5.66 -22.16 -3.07
N ARG A 94 5.82 -21.02 -2.38
CA ARG A 94 5.61 -20.87 -0.94
C ARG A 94 4.19 -20.40 -0.65
N SER A 95 3.57 -21.00 0.37
CA SER A 95 2.30 -20.50 0.92
C SER A 95 2.57 -19.34 1.88
N PRO A 96 1.76 -18.25 1.87
CA PRO A 96 1.82 -17.20 2.88
C PRO A 96 1.81 -17.74 4.31
N ALA A 97 0.97 -18.75 4.59
CA ALA A 97 0.81 -19.33 5.93
C ALA A 97 2.08 -20.00 6.48
N THR A 98 3.03 -20.35 5.61
CA THR A 98 4.32 -20.94 5.98
C THR A 98 5.50 -19.99 5.78
N ALA A 99 5.23 -18.78 5.28
CA ALA A 99 6.27 -17.81 4.95
C ALA A 99 6.73 -17.05 6.19
N ARG A 100 8.04 -16.78 6.25
CA ARG A 100 8.65 -15.88 7.22
C ARG A 100 9.08 -14.58 6.55
N VAL A 101 8.52 -13.46 6.98
CA VAL A 101 8.81 -12.13 6.43
C VAL A 101 9.44 -11.25 7.51
N VAL A 102 10.55 -10.59 7.19
CA VAL A 102 11.17 -9.59 8.06
C VAL A 102 10.82 -8.19 7.56
N ILE A 103 10.36 -7.32 8.45
CA ILE A 103 10.12 -5.90 8.16
C ILE A 103 11.23 -5.09 8.83
N VAL A 104 12.04 -4.40 8.03
CA VAL A 104 13.02 -3.43 8.52
C VAL A 104 12.33 -2.10 8.76
N GLU A 105 12.70 -1.39 9.82
CA GLU A 105 12.10 -0.10 10.19
C GLU A 105 10.57 -0.20 10.22
N SER A 106 10.10 -1.22 10.95
CA SER A 106 8.68 -1.61 11.03
C SER A 106 7.75 -0.46 11.43
N THR A 107 8.27 0.55 12.13
CA THR A 107 7.53 1.75 12.53
C THR A 107 7.30 2.75 11.39
N ALA A 108 8.01 2.64 10.26
CA ALA A 108 7.86 3.53 9.09
C ALA A 108 6.48 3.37 8.42
N ILE A 109 6.00 2.13 8.25
CA ILE A 109 4.67 1.84 7.69
C ILE A 109 3.89 0.90 8.64
N PRO A 110 3.17 1.44 9.65
CA PRO A 110 2.48 0.61 10.65
C PRO A 110 1.29 -0.18 10.13
N THR A 111 0.83 0.13 8.91
CA THR A 111 -0.15 -0.68 8.18
C THR A 111 0.47 -2.00 7.69
N MET A 112 1.79 -2.09 7.56
CA MET A 112 2.49 -3.22 6.93
C MET A 112 2.28 -4.53 7.68
N CYS A 113 2.57 -4.59 9.00
CA CYS A 113 2.42 -5.81 9.78
C CYS A 113 0.96 -6.31 9.83
N PRO A 114 -0.05 -5.48 10.15
CA PRO A 114 -1.46 -5.89 10.06
C PRO A 114 -1.89 -6.35 8.67
N LEU A 115 -1.39 -5.73 7.60
CA LEU A 115 -1.69 -6.13 6.23
C LEU A 115 -1.05 -7.48 5.86
N LEU A 116 0.19 -7.74 6.31
CA LEU A 116 0.84 -9.05 6.15
C LEU A 116 0.06 -10.16 6.87
N LEU A 117 -0.44 -9.87 8.08
CA LEU A 117 -1.34 -10.79 8.79
C LEU A 117 -2.63 -11.02 7.99
N ALA A 118 -3.21 -9.97 7.41
CA ALA A 118 -4.43 -10.07 6.63
C ALA A 118 -4.24 -10.94 5.37
N ILE A 119 -3.12 -10.83 4.65
CA ILE A 119 -2.80 -11.74 3.53
C ILE A 119 -2.37 -13.15 3.98
N GLY A 120 -2.33 -13.41 5.28
CA GLY A 120 -2.07 -14.74 5.86
C GLY A 120 -0.60 -15.11 6.01
N VAL A 121 0.32 -14.16 6.17
CA VAL A 121 1.72 -14.48 6.48
C VAL A 121 1.84 -15.14 7.86
N GLY A 122 2.51 -16.29 7.91
CA GLY A 122 2.60 -17.13 9.11
C GLY A 122 3.60 -16.65 10.18
N ASP A 123 4.74 -16.10 9.77
CA ASP A 123 5.78 -15.57 10.68
C ASP A 123 6.22 -14.18 10.21
N ILE A 124 6.05 -13.18 11.08
CA ILE A 124 6.41 -11.78 10.80
C ILE A 124 7.36 -11.31 11.89
N VAL A 125 8.55 -10.89 11.48
CA VAL A 125 9.57 -10.35 12.40
C VAL A 125 9.78 -8.87 12.09
N SER A 126 9.66 -8.02 13.10
CA SER A 126 10.02 -6.61 13.01
C SER A 126 11.47 -6.42 13.46
N TRP A 127 12.20 -5.55 12.78
CA TRP A 127 13.59 -5.23 13.13
C TRP A 127 13.81 -3.73 12.97
N GLU A 128 14.41 -3.11 14.00
CA GLU A 128 14.80 -1.71 13.98
C GLU A 128 16.34 -1.57 13.96
N PRO A 129 16.91 -0.51 13.36
CA PRO A 129 18.35 -0.27 13.38
C PRO A 129 18.94 -0.24 14.80
N THR A 130 18.15 0.18 15.79
CA THR A 130 18.53 0.17 17.22
C THR A 130 18.78 -1.24 17.76
N ASP A 131 18.19 -2.28 17.13
CA ASP A 131 18.37 -3.67 17.53
C ASP A 131 19.71 -4.25 17.05
N ALA A 132 20.39 -3.59 16.11
CA ALA A 132 21.54 -4.13 15.40
C ALA A 132 22.68 -4.64 16.31
N LEU A 133 22.89 -3.99 17.46
CA LEU A 133 23.94 -4.38 18.42
C LEU A 133 23.66 -5.74 19.08
N SER A 134 22.41 -6.03 19.39
CA SER A 134 21.99 -7.27 20.05
C SER A 134 21.55 -8.34 19.06
N TYR A 135 20.94 -7.91 17.96
CA TYR A 135 20.30 -8.73 16.94
C TYR A 135 20.70 -8.22 15.55
N PRO A 136 21.89 -8.58 15.04
CA PRO A 136 22.31 -8.18 13.69
C PRO A 136 21.31 -8.66 12.64
N LEU A 137 20.93 -7.78 11.69
CA LEU A 137 19.90 -8.07 10.69
C LEU A 137 20.18 -9.38 9.94
N ARG A 138 21.43 -9.64 9.53
CA ARG A 138 21.83 -10.90 8.85
C ARG A 138 21.44 -12.16 9.62
N ARG A 139 21.43 -12.13 10.96
CA ARG A 139 21.00 -13.27 11.78
C ARG A 139 19.48 -13.41 11.82
N ILE A 140 18.76 -12.29 11.83
CA ILE A 140 17.30 -12.24 11.87
C ILE A 140 16.69 -12.68 10.54
N THR A 141 17.32 -12.28 9.43
CA THR A 141 16.87 -12.58 8.05
C THR A 141 17.28 -13.97 7.58
N HIS A 142 18.15 -14.67 8.31
CA HIS A 142 18.51 -16.04 8.00
C HIS A 142 17.25 -16.94 7.99
N ARG A 143 17.03 -17.65 6.86
CA ARG A 143 15.83 -18.47 6.58
C ARG A 143 14.50 -17.71 6.50
N SER A 144 14.51 -16.39 6.39
CA SER A 144 13.31 -15.68 5.96
C SER A 144 13.06 -15.93 4.47
N ASP A 145 11.80 -15.88 4.05
CA ASP A 145 11.41 -15.97 2.64
C ASP A 145 11.44 -14.59 1.97
N ALA A 146 11.30 -13.51 2.73
CA ALA A 146 11.40 -12.13 2.24
C ALA A 146 11.86 -11.14 3.32
N VAL A 147 12.51 -10.07 2.88
CA VAL A 147 12.80 -8.88 3.70
C VAL A 147 12.13 -7.67 3.05
N ILE A 148 11.39 -6.90 3.84
CA ILE A 148 10.72 -5.69 3.40
C ILE A 148 11.51 -4.48 3.93
N ASP A 149 11.84 -3.56 3.03
CA ASP A 149 12.36 -2.23 3.33
C ASP A 149 11.28 -1.19 2.97
N PRO A 150 10.51 -0.71 3.95
CA PRO A 150 9.42 0.24 3.73
C PRO A 150 9.88 1.63 3.29
N LEU A 151 11.15 1.99 3.45
CA LEU A 151 11.67 3.30 3.08
C LEU A 151 12.36 3.30 1.72
N GLY A 152 12.79 2.13 1.24
CA GLY A 152 13.44 1.99 -0.07
C GLY A 152 14.85 2.57 -0.16
N GLY A 153 15.42 3.02 0.96
CA GLY A 153 16.76 3.59 1.05
C GLY A 153 17.89 2.56 0.98
N GLY A 154 17.55 1.27 0.96
CA GLY A 154 18.50 0.18 0.97
C GLY A 154 19.10 0.01 2.37
N VAL A 155 18.77 -1.09 3.03
CA VAL A 155 19.41 -1.41 4.30
C VAL A 155 20.81 -1.92 3.99
N PRO A 156 21.90 -1.24 4.38
CA PRO A 156 23.28 -1.55 3.94
C PRO A 156 23.77 -2.95 4.32
N VAL A 157 23.01 -3.69 5.11
CA VAL A 157 23.30 -5.06 5.57
C VAL A 157 22.68 -6.14 4.67
N VAL A 158 21.71 -5.79 3.82
CA VAL A 158 21.13 -6.65 2.79
C VAL A 158 21.54 -6.07 1.43
N LEU A 159 22.84 -6.11 1.14
CA LEU A 159 23.26 -5.87 -0.23
C LEU A 159 22.64 -6.97 -1.11
N PRO A 160 22.16 -6.66 -2.32
CA PRO A 160 21.86 -7.67 -3.33
C PRO A 160 23.18 -8.26 -3.83
N THR A 161 23.96 -8.89 -2.95
CA THR A 161 25.10 -9.69 -3.34
C THR A 161 24.61 -11.07 -3.71
N THR A 162 25.07 -11.52 -4.86
CA THR A 162 24.92 -12.84 -5.48
C THR A 162 25.41 -14.03 -4.63
N GLU A 163 25.61 -13.86 -3.31
CA GLU A 163 25.92 -14.99 -2.42
C GLU A 163 24.65 -15.78 -2.16
N GLU A 164 24.67 -17.04 -2.61
CA GLU A 164 23.61 -18.02 -2.39
C GLU A 164 23.15 -18.05 -0.91
N GLY A 165 21.87 -17.75 -0.68
CA GLY A 165 21.22 -17.96 0.63
C GLY A 165 20.71 -16.71 1.35
N GLN A 166 20.83 -15.50 0.81
CA GLN A 166 20.13 -14.33 1.38
C GLN A 166 18.70 -14.21 0.84
N PRO A 167 17.72 -13.84 1.69
CA PRO A 167 16.35 -13.62 1.26
C PRO A 167 16.25 -12.41 0.31
N PRO A 168 15.30 -12.43 -0.63
CA PRO A 168 15.03 -11.31 -1.51
C PRO A 168 14.56 -10.07 -0.73
N LEU A 169 15.08 -8.91 -1.12
CA LEU A 169 14.68 -7.59 -0.61
C LEU A 169 13.53 -7.02 -1.45
N ILE A 170 12.48 -6.57 -0.77
CA ILE A 170 11.31 -5.90 -1.34
C ILE A 170 11.28 -4.48 -0.78
N ALA A 171 11.69 -3.52 -1.60
CA ALA A 171 11.88 -2.13 -1.21
C ALA A 171 10.74 -1.22 -1.69
N ALA A 172 10.46 -0.13 -0.98
CA ALA A 172 9.61 0.97 -1.47
C ALA A 172 10.43 1.90 -2.39
N ASP A 173 10.84 1.38 -3.55
CA ASP A 173 11.88 1.94 -4.42
C ASP A 173 11.35 2.83 -5.57
N ASP A 174 10.04 2.80 -5.86
CA ASP A 174 9.42 3.59 -6.92
C ASP A 174 8.24 4.41 -6.38
N PRO A 175 8.24 5.76 -6.53
CA PRO A 175 7.17 6.63 -6.08
C PRO A 175 5.83 6.42 -6.80
N ALA A 176 5.81 5.70 -7.93
CA ALA A 176 4.59 5.38 -8.68
C ALA A 176 3.85 4.14 -8.15
N HIS A 177 4.54 3.21 -7.47
CA HIS A 177 3.92 1.99 -6.94
C HIS A 177 2.70 2.22 -6.04
N PRO A 178 2.68 3.24 -5.13
CA PRO A 178 1.50 3.54 -4.32
C PRO A 178 0.29 4.01 -5.14
N LEU A 179 0.45 4.34 -6.42
CA LEU A 179 -0.66 4.85 -7.24
C LEU A 179 -1.44 3.72 -7.93
N LEU A 180 -0.87 2.52 -8.04
CA LEU A 180 -1.42 1.41 -8.83
C LEU A 180 -2.82 0.97 -8.38
N ALA A 181 -3.10 1.00 -7.08
CA ALA A 181 -4.39 0.58 -6.54
C ALA A 181 -5.42 1.74 -6.45
N LEU A 182 -4.97 2.99 -6.52
CA LEU A 182 -5.81 4.16 -6.22
C LEU A 182 -7.06 4.27 -7.11
N PRO A 183 -6.97 4.19 -8.46
CA PRO A 183 -8.15 4.37 -9.31
C PRO A 183 -9.29 3.40 -8.99
N GLY A 184 -8.95 2.11 -8.88
CA GLY A 184 -9.92 1.06 -8.59
C GLY A 184 -10.47 1.14 -7.17
N LEU A 185 -9.62 1.45 -6.18
CA LEU A 185 -10.02 1.56 -4.78
C LEU A 185 -10.92 2.78 -4.53
N VAL A 186 -10.54 3.95 -5.04
CA VAL A 186 -11.35 5.18 -4.93
C VAL A 186 -12.74 4.96 -5.54
N ARG A 187 -12.79 4.32 -6.70
CA ARG A 187 -14.07 3.96 -7.34
C ARG A 187 -14.91 3.01 -6.49
N ALA A 188 -14.29 2.00 -5.89
CA ALA A 188 -15.01 1.06 -5.03
C ALA A 188 -15.56 1.74 -3.78
N LEU A 189 -14.78 2.62 -3.16
CA LEU A 189 -15.21 3.41 -1.99
C LEU A 189 -16.38 4.33 -2.32
N HIS A 190 -16.30 5.04 -3.44
CA HIS A 190 -17.39 5.89 -3.94
C HIS A 190 -18.67 5.07 -4.20
N ASP A 191 -18.58 3.99 -4.98
CA ASP A 191 -19.76 3.19 -5.38
C ASP A 191 -20.42 2.47 -4.20
N LYS A 192 -19.66 2.18 -3.14
CA LYS A 192 -20.16 1.58 -1.90
C LYS A 192 -20.51 2.60 -0.82
N SER A 193 -20.33 3.90 -1.10
CA SER A 193 -20.48 4.97 -0.10
C SER A 193 -19.72 4.68 1.19
N ALA A 194 -18.53 4.06 1.04
CA ALA A 194 -17.70 3.64 2.15
C ALA A 194 -16.71 4.75 2.50
N THR A 195 -16.66 5.11 3.79
CA THR A 195 -15.78 6.17 4.30
C THR A 195 -14.37 5.68 4.60
N ARG A 196 -14.13 4.36 4.57
CA ARG A 196 -12.85 3.77 4.96
C ARG A 196 -12.55 2.49 4.17
N ALA A 197 -11.28 2.35 3.78
CA ALA A 197 -10.68 1.05 3.44
C ALA A 197 -10.15 0.38 4.72
N ASP A 198 -10.70 -0.78 5.06
CA ASP A 198 -10.18 -1.63 6.13
C ASP A 198 -9.09 -2.60 5.63
N PHE A 199 -8.54 -3.42 6.51
CA PHE A 199 -7.48 -4.36 6.13
C PHE A 199 -7.97 -5.44 5.16
N ASP A 200 -9.24 -5.83 5.19
CA ASP A 200 -9.81 -6.77 4.21
C ASP A 200 -9.86 -6.15 2.80
N THR A 201 -10.16 -4.85 2.72
CA THR A 201 -10.12 -4.07 1.48
C THR A 201 -8.69 -3.89 0.96
N LEU A 202 -7.75 -3.48 1.82
CA LEU A 202 -6.34 -3.33 1.45
C LEU A 202 -5.72 -4.66 1.01
N ARG A 203 -6.08 -5.76 1.70
CA ARG A 203 -5.72 -7.12 1.32
C ARG A 203 -6.24 -7.46 -0.08
N ALA A 204 -7.50 -7.18 -0.37
CA ALA A 204 -8.09 -7.42 -1.67
C ALA A 204 -7.36 -6.66 -2.79
N CYS A 205 -6.99 -5.39 -2.54
CA CYS A 205 -6.16 -4.61 -3.46
C CYS A 205 -4.79 -5.27 -3.69
N ALA A 206 -4.10 -5.74 -2.63
CA ALA A 206 -2.81 -6.40 -2.77
C ALA A 206 -2.89 -7.68 -3.64
N TYR A 207 -3.93 -8.50 -3.45
CA TYR A 207 -4.17 -9.67 -4.30
C TYR A 207 -4.49 -9.28 -5.75
N ALA A 208 -5.25 -8.21 -5.97
CA ALA A 208 -5.54 -7.70 -7.31
C ALA A 208 -4.27 -7.27 -8.04
N LEU A 209 -3.40 -6.50 -7.38
CA LEU A 209 -2.10 -6.11 -7.94
C LEU A 209 -1.25 -7.34 -8.28
N ALA A 210 -1.18 -8.32 -7.38
CA ALA A 210 -0.43 -9.55 -7.60
C ALA A 210 -0.98 -10.35 -8.80
N ALA A 211 -2.31 -10.45 -8.95
CA ALA A 211 -2.96 -11.13 -10.07
C ALA A 211 -2.75 -10.43 -11.43
N CYS A 212 -2.63 -9.09 -11.43
CA CYS A 212 -2.35 -8.30 -12.62
C CYS A 212 -0.84 -8.22 -12.95
N THR A 213 0.03 -8.73 -12.07
CA THR A 213 1.49 -8.68 -12.27
C THR A 213 1.91 -9.71 -13.31
N GLY A 214 2.59 -9.25 -14.37
CA GLY A 214 3.12 -10.14 -15.42
C GLY A 214 4.24 -11.07 -14.91
N SER A 215 4.54 -12.12 -15.68
CA SER A 215 5.55 -13.12 -15.32
C SER A 215 6.97 -12.57 -15.17
N ALA A 216 7.28 -11.42 -15.78
CA ALA A 216 8.59 -10.76 -15.72
C ALA A 216 8.68 -9.61 -14.69
N GLY A 217 7.56 -9.05 -14.23
CA GLY A 217 7.52 -7.86 -13.35
C GLY A 217 7.32 -8.18 -11.88
N TRP A 218 7.55 -7.24 -10.96
CA TRP A 218 7.22 -7.42 -9.54
C TRP A 218 5.91 -6.75 -9.13
N LEU A 219 5.42 -5.86 -10.00
CA LEU A 219 4.14 -5.16 -9.91
C LEU A 219 3.52 -5.08 -11.31
N PRO A 220 2.20 -4.81 -11.42
CA PRO A 220 1.57 -4.58 -12.70
C PRO A 220 2.07 -3.28 -13.33
N ASP A 221 2.05 -3.23 -14.65
CA ASP A 221 2.25 -2.00 -15.42
C ASP A 221 1.08 -1.02 -15.16
N LEU A 222 1.39 0.27 -15.05
CA LEU A 222 0.39 1.33 -14.93
C LEU A 222 -0.55 1.35 -16.14
N ASP A 223 -0.02 1.02 -17.32
CA ASP A 223 -0.79 1.02 -18.57
C ASP A 223 -1.62 -0.26 -18.75
N ASN A 224 -1.61 -1.18 -17.78
CA ASN A 224 -2.40 -2.40 -17.86
C ASN A 224 -3.91 -2.09 -17.78
N PRO A 225 -4.69 -2.27 -18.86
CA PRO A 225 -6.11 -1.89 -18.88
C PRO A 225 -6.98 -2.73 -17.94
N ALA A 226 -6.49 -3.89 -17.49
CA ALA A 226 -7.18 -4.75 -16.53
C ALA A 226 -6.97 -4.34 -15.07
N LEU A 227 -6.03 -3.42 -14.79
CA LEU A 227 -5.64 -3.06 -13.42
C LEU A 227 -6.80 -2.40 -12.66
N THR A 228 -7.28 -1.24 -13.14
CA THR A 228 -8.36 -0.48 -12.50
C THR A 228 -9.63 -1.33 -12.32
N PRO A 229 -10.15 -2.06 -13.34
CA PRO A 229 -11.31 -2.92 -13.18
C PRO A 229 -11.13 -4.05 -12.15
N THR A 230 -9.96 -4.69 -12.12
CA THR A 230 -9.68 -5.79 -11.19
C THR A 230 -9.60 -5.30 -9.74
N VAL A 231 -8.91 -4.19 -9.50
CA VAL A 231 -8.83 -3.57 -8.17
C VAL A 231 -10.22 -3.12 -7.71
N PHE A 232 -10.99 -2.47 -8.59
CA PHE A 232 -12.37 -2.08 -8.29
C PHE A 232 -13.24 -3.27 -7.88
N ALA A 233 -13.23 -4.35 -8.67
CA ALA A 233 -14.09 -5.50 -8.42
C ALA A 233 -13.75 -6.22 -7.11
N THR A 234 -12.46 -6.39 -6.82
CA THR A 234 -11.98 -7.06 -5.60
C THR A 234 -12.22 -6.22 -4.34
N ALA A 235 -11.90 -4.92 -4.38
CA ALA A 235 -12.19 -3.99 -3.29
C ALA A 235 -13.69 -3.87 -3.03
N SER A 236 -14.51 -3.81 -4.08
CA SER A 236 -15.99 -3.74 -3.95
C SER A 236 -16.58 -4.96 -3.26
N ARG A 237 -16.03 -6.17 -3.50
CA ARG A 237 -16.46 -7.39 -2.81
C ARG A 237 -16.07 -7.36 -1.33
N ALA A 238 -14.82 -6.97 -1.04
CA ALA A 238 -14.35 -6.82 0.34
C ALA A 238 -15.21 -5.82 1.12
N LEU A 239 -15.51 -4.66 0.54
CA LEU A 239 -16.39 -3.65 1.13
C LEU A 239 -17.84 -4.13 1.33
N ALA A 240 -18.32 -5.06 0.50
CA ALA A 240 -19.63 -5.68 0.66
C ALA A 240 -19.67 -6.76 1.76
N GLY A 241 -18.54 -7.07 2.39
CA GLY A 241 -18.43 -8.17 3.36
C GLY A 241 -18.39 -9.55 2.71
N ASP A 242 -18.27 -9.61 1.38
CA ASP A 242 -18.23 -10.85 0.61
C ASP A 242 -16.82 -11.42 0.72
N ARG A 243 -16.59 -12.25 1.75
CA ARG A 243 -15.33 -12.97 1.91
C ARG A 243 -15.33 -14.15 0.93
N PRO A 244 -14.43 -14.19 -0.06
CA PRO A 244 -14.19 -15.42 -0.79
C PRO A 244 -13.56 -16.41 0.19
N ASP A 245 -14.36 -17.39 0.62
CA ASP A 245 -14.06 -18.66 1.29
C ASP A 245 -12.98 -18.68 2.40
N ARG A 246 -13.44 -19.05 3.61
CA ARG A 246 -12.60 -19.61 4.67
C ARG A 246 -12.21 -21.06 4.37
#